data_AF-A0A970H0H5-F1
#
_entry.id   AF-A0A970H0H5-F1
#
_cell.length_a   1.000
_cell.length_b   1.000
_cell.length_c   1.000
_cell.angle_alpha   90.00
_cell.angle_beta   90.00
_cell.angle_gamma   90.00
#
_symmetry.space_group_name_H-M   'P 1'
#
loop_
_entity.id
_entity.type
_entity.pdbx_description
1 polymer ?
#
loop_
_entity_poly.entity_id
_entity_poly.type
_entity_poly.pdbx_seq_one_letter_code
_entity_poly.pdbx_strand_id
1 'polypeptide(L)' 'CHDIGRKLGCGACLNALRRTASGTLDVADALPLDQILTLDGAALAARIIPCFQYLDSKRTSQ' A
#
# COMPACT_ATOMS: atom_id res chain seq x y z
N CYS A 1 15.78 -10.22 0.19
CA CYS A 1 16.83 -10.53 -0.81
C CYS A 1 17.98 -11.35 -0.23
N HIS A 2 18.33 -11.15 1.04
CA HIS A 2 19.49 -11.80 1.69
C HIS A 2 19.49 -13.33 1.52
N ASP A 3 18.37 -14.01 1.84
CA ASP A 3 18.29 -15.48 1.71
C ASP A 3 18.42 -15.97 0.27
N ILE A 4 17.83 -15.23 -0.68
CA ILE A 4 17.95 -15.53 -2.10
C ILE A 4 19.41 -15.39 -2.55
N GLY A 5 20.07 -14.30 -2.17
CA GLY A 5 21.49 -14.08 -2.47
C GLY A 5 22.41 -15.12 -1.84
N ARG A 6 22.11 -15.58 -0.62
CA ARG A 6 22.82 -16.71 0.01
C ARG A 6 22.65 -18.00 -0.79
N LYS A 7 21.43 -18.33 -1.21
CA LYS A 7 21.15 -19.52 -2.03
C LYS A 7 21.84 -19.49 -3.39
N LEU A 8 22.03 -18.31 -3.98
CA LEU A 8 22.73 -18.14 -5.26
C LEU A 8 24.27 -18.09 -5.14
N GLY A 9 24.82 -18.02 -3.93
CA GLY A 9 26.28 -18.06 -3.69
C GLY A 9 27.03 -16.74 -3.92
N CYS A 10 26.34 -15.66 -4.35
CA CYS A 10 26.96 -14.36 -4.62
C CYS A 10 26.53 -13.24 -3.66
N GLY A 11 25.54 -13.49 -2.78
CA GLY A 11 24.95 -12.47 -1.92
C GLY A 11 23.98 -11.55 -2.66
N ALA A 12 23.11 -10.85 -1.91
CA ALA A 12 22.18 -9.87 -2.48
C ALA A 12 21.71 -8.86 -1.44
N CYS A 13 21.59 -7.60 -1.84
CA CYS A 13 21.04 -6.49 -1.05
C CYS A 13 19.76 -5.93 -1.69
N LEU A 14 18.85 -5.38 -0.88
CA LEU A 14 17.58 -4.84 -1.37
C LEU A 14 17.86 -3.42 -1.86
N ASN A 15 17.87 -3.24 -3.18
CA ASN A 15 18.13 -1.93 -3.77
C ASN A 15 16.89 -1.01 -3.70
N ALA A 16 15.71 -1.55 -4.00
CA ALA A 16 14.46 -0.82 -3.96
C ALA A 16 13.30 -1.76 -3.66
N LEU A 17 12.25 -1.22 -3.02
CA LEU A 17 11.02 -1.95 -2.75
C LEU A 17 9.84 -0.98 -2.83
N ARG A 18 8.80 -1.38 -3.54
CA ARG A 18 7.52 -0.66 -3.59
C ARG A 18 6.42 -1.60 -3.16
N ARG A 19 5.66 -1.21 -2.14
CA ARG A 19 4.46 -1.95 -1.72
C ARG A 19 3.36 -1.71 -2.75
N THR A 20 2.79 -2.78 -3.29
CA THR A 20 1.70 -2.72 -4.27
C THR A 20 0.32 -2.91 -3.64
N ALA A 21 0.25 -3.53 -2.47
CA ALA A 21 -1.00 -3.68 -1.72
C ALA A 21 -0.76 -3.81 -0.21
N SER A 22 -1.79 -3.55 0.58
CA SER A 22 -1.85 -3.79 2.02
C SER A 22 -3.25 -4.22 2.44
N GLY A 23 -3.46 -5.52 2.61
CA GLY A 23 -4.82 -6.06 2.76
C GLY A 23 -5.60 -5.83 1.48
N THR A 24 -6.76 -5.18 1.58
CA THR A 24 -7.62 -4.82 0.44
C THR A 24 -7.26 -3.48 -0.22
N LEU A 25 -6.26 -2.76 0.30
CA LEU A 25 -5.82 -1.47 -0.25
C LEU A 25 -4.78 -1.70 -1.35
N ASP A 26 -5.13 -1.44 -2.61
CA ASP A 26 -4.22 -1.52 -3.75
C ASP A 26 -3.57 -0.15 -4.02
N VAL A 27 -2.32 -0.17 -4.47
CA VAL A 27 -1.60 1.04 -4.87
C VAL A 27 -2.16 1.67 -6.15
N ALA A 28 -2.90 0.91 -6.97
CA ALA A 28 -3.61 1.43 -8.13
C ALA A 28 -4.69 2.45 -7.75
N ASP A 29 -5.27 2.34 -6.56
CA ASP A 29 -6.28 3.26 -6.03
C ASP A 29 -5.67 4.45 -5.28
N ALA A 30 -4.37 4.41 -5.00
CA ALA A 30 -3.67 5.44 -4.23
C ALA A 30 -3.38 6.68 -5.08
N LEU A 31 -3.44 7.86 -4.44
CA LEU A 31 -2.96 9.11 -5.02
C LEU A 31 -1.58 9.50 -4.47
N PRO A 32 -0.71 10.06 -5.33
CA PRO A 32 0.44 10.85 -4.90
C PRO A 32 0.04 12.02 -3.99
N LEU A 33 0.89 12.36 -3.02
CA LEU A 33 0.61 13.40 -2.03
C LEU A 33 0.43 14.78 -2.66
N ASP A 34 1.27 15.14 -3.63
CA ASP A 34 1.16 16.38 -4.40
C ASP A 34 -0.21 16.54 -5.06
N GLN A 35 -0.77 15.47 -5.62
CA GLN A 35 -2.12 15.51 -6.20
C GLN A 35 -3.19 15.72 -5.12
N ILE A 36 -3.06 15.06 -3.96
CA ILE A 36 -3.99 15.24 -2.83
C ILE A 36 -4.03 16.70 -2.38
N LEU A 37 -2.88 17.38 -2.32
CA LEU A 37 -2.78 18.77 -1.88
C LEU A 37 -3.43 19.77 -2.84
N THR A 38 -3.74 19.36 -4.07
CA THR A 38 -4.47 20.19 -5.05
C THR A 38 -5.99 20.04 -5.00
N LEU A 39 -6.50 19.05 -4.25
CA LEU A 39 -7.93 18.80 -4.14
C LEU A 39 -8.62 19.80 -3.21
N ASP A 40 -9.86 20.16 -3.54
CA ASP A 40 -10.74 20.85 -2.60
C ASP A 40 -11.30 19.87 -1.55
N GLY A 41 -11.98 20.42 -0.54
CA GLY A 41 -12.50 19.62 0.57
C GLY A 41 -13.54 18.57 0.16
N ALA A 42 -14.35 18.84 -0.86
CA ALA A 42 -15.38 17.91 -1.31
C ALA A 42 -14.76 16.74 -2.10
N ALA A 43 -13.83 17.05 -3.00
CA ALA A 43 -13.08 16.07 -3.77
C ALA A 43 -12.20 15.19 -2.87
N LEU A 44 -11.60 15.77 -1.82
CA LEU A 44 -10.86 15.00 -0.83
C LEU A 44 -11.78 14.07 -0.03
N ALA A 45 -12.91 14.59 0.47
CA ALA A 45 -13.86 13.80 1.26
C ALA A 45 -14.41 12.59 0.50
N ALA A 46 -14.68 12.73 -0.81
CA ALA A 46 -15.14 11.63 -1.66
C ALA A 46 -14.13 10.47 -1.80
N ARG A 47 -12.86 10.70 -1.43
CA ARG A 47 -11.76 9.73 -1.52
C ARG A 47 -11.35 9.15 -0.18
N ILE A 48 -11.92 9.62 0.93
CA ILE A 48 -11.63 9.08 2.26
C ILE A 48 -12.28 7.70 2.36
N ILE A 49 -11.46 6.69 2.63
CA ILE A 49 -11.95 5.35 2.95
C ILE A 49 -12.33 5.34 4.45
N PRO A 50 -13.63 5.16 4.79
CA PRO A 50 -14.04 5.09 6.18
C PRO A 50 -13.41 3.88 6.89
N CYS A 51 -12.94 4.08 8.12
CA CYS A 51 -12.19 3.08 8.86
C CYS A 51 -12.94 1.73 9.01
N PHE A 52 -14.26 1.76 9.22
CA PHE A 52 -15.07 0.54 9.36
C PHE A 52 -15.04 -0.36 8.12
N GLN A 53 -14.97 0.22 6.91
CA GLN A 53 -14.89 -0.56 5.66
C GLN A 53 -13.60 -1.39 5.61
N TYR A 54 -12.50 -0.85 6.14
CA TYR A 54 -11.24 -1.57 6.21
C TYR A 54 -11.22 -2.59 7.37
N LEU A 55 -11.74 -2.22 8.54
CA LEU A 55 -11.73 -3.09 9.72
C LEU A 55 -12.62 -4.33 9.57
N ASP A 56 -13.77 -4.24 8.88
CA ASP A 56 -14.66 -5.38 8.71
C ASP A 56 -14.08 -6.45 7.76
N SER A 57 -13.20 -6.06 6.82
CA SER A 57 -12.45 -7.00 5.98
C SER A 57 -11.49 -7.90 6.78
N LYS A 58 -11.11 -7.50 7.99
CA LYS A 58 -10.24 -8.27 8.89
C LYS A 58 -11.05 -9.16 9.85
N ARG A 59 -12.34 -8.89 10.05
CA ARG A 59 -13.22 -9.63 10.98
C ARG A 59 -13.86 -10.87 10.36
N THR A 60 -13.91 -10.97 9.04
CA THR A 60 -14.48 -12.10 8.29
C THR A 60 -13.50 -13.25 8.05
N SER A 61 -12.29 -13.18 8.61
CA SER A 61 -11.30 -14.26 8.60
C SER A 61 -11.02 -14.79 10.01
N GLN A 62 -12.09 -15.11 10.75
CA GLN A 62 -12.05 -16.05 11.88
C GLN A 62 -12.92 -17.26 11.56
#